data_AF-A0A498H6J3-F1
#
_entry.id   AF-A0A498H6J3-F1
#
_cell.length_a   1.000
_cell.length_b   1.000
_cell.length_c   1.000
_cell.angle_alpha   90.00
_cell.angle_beta   90.00
_cell.angle_gamma   90.00
#
_symmetry.space_group_name_H-M   'P 1'
#
loop_
_entity.id
_entity.type
_entity.pdbx_description
1 polymer ?
#
loop_
_entity_poly.entity_id
_entity_poly.type
_entity_poly.pdbx_seq_one_letter_code
_entity_poly.pdbx_strand_id
1 'polypeptide(L)' 'MEEQEITDQDMTTIEAGMVKEQAPQPSRAPPAAPPPGAVPAEPSYIGELEKLAGLRDKGIITEEEFQAKKKQLLGL' A
#
# COMPACT_ATOMS: atom_id res chain seq x y z
N MET A 1 -48.77 -25.92 -34.99
CA MET A 1 -47.68 -25.62 -34.03
C MET A 1 -47.94 -24.21 -33.60
N GLU A 2 -48.38 -24.07 -32.35
CA GLU A 2 -49.23 -23.01 -31.85
C GLU A 2 -48.68 -21.57 -31.97
N GLU A 3 -49.58 -20.69 -32.41
CA GLU A 3 -49.55 -19.25 -32.20
C GLU A 3 -49.55 -18.98 -30.69
N GLN A 4 -48.45 -18.49 -30.16
CA GLN A 4 -48.30 -18.25 -28.73
C GLN A 4 -48.91 -16.88 -28.38
N GLU A 5 -50.17 -16.91 -27.99
CA GLU A 5 -50.95 -15.81 -27.45
C GLU A 5 -50.26 -15.27 -26.18
N ILE A 6 -49.70 -14.07 -26.26
CA ILE A 6 -49.22 -13.30 -25.11
C ILE A 6 -50.45 -12.97 -24.27
N THR A 7 -50.75 -13.85 -23.33
CA THR A 7 -51.83 -13.71 -22.36
C THR A 7 -51.51 -12.55 -21.42
N ASP A 8 -52.54 -11.84 -20.98
CA ASP A 8 -52.66 -10.75 -19.97
C ASP A 8 -51.67 -10.72 -18.79
N GLN A 9 -50.95 -11.82 -18.53
CA GLN A 9 -49.88 -11.94 -17.55
C GLN A 9 -48.60 -11.18 -17.92
N ASP A 10 -48.37 -10.87 -19.20
CA ASP A 10 -47.18 -10.13 -19.67
C ASP A 10 -47.22 -8.63 -19.32
N MET A 11 -48.39 -8.04 -19.02
CA MET A 11 -48.56 -6.58 -19.01
C MET A 11 -48.53 -5.90 -17.63
N THR A 12 -48.72 -6.60 -16.51
CA THR A 12 -48.95 -5.93 -15.21
C THR A 12 -47.78 -5.98 -14.23
N THR A 13 -46.90 -6.97 -14.32
CA THR A 13 -45.97 -7.25 -13.21
C THR A 13 -44.54 -6.74 -13.43
N ILE A 14 -44.10 -6.56 -14.68
CA ILE A 14 -42.65 -6.39 -14.96
C ILE A 14 -42.20 -4.92 -14.95
N GLU A 15 -43.08 -3.94 -15.17
CA GLU A 15 -42.69 -2.51 -15.22
C GLU A 15 -43.21 -1.65 -14.05
N ALA A 16 -43.91 -2.24 -13.08
CA ALA A 16 -44.32 -1.54 -11.86
C ALA A 16 -43.14 -1.39 -10.88
N GLY A 17 -42.25 -0.43 -11.20
CA GLY A 17 -41.40 0.23 -10.23
C GLY A 17 -40.11 -0.50 -9.89
N MET A 18 -38.98 0.02 -10.34
CA MET A 18 -38.18 0.92 -9.50
C MET A 18 -36.88 1.29 -10.24
N VAL A 19 -36.99 2.02 -11.35
CA VAL A 19 -35.85 2.83 -11.85
C VAL A 19 -35.69 4.04 -10.92
N LYS A 20 -35.35 3.80 -9.66
CA LYS A 20 -34.82 4.84 -8.80
C LYS A 20 -33.36 4.98 -9.15
N GLU A 21 -33.12 5.83 -10.15
CA GLU A 21 -32.04 6.81 -10.18
C GLU A 21 -30.92 6.56 -9.14
N GLN A 22 -29.92 5.81 -9.56
CA GLN A 22 -28.61 5.81 -8.92
C GLN A 22 -27.62 6.36 -9.92
N ALA A 23 -27.52 7.69 -9.93
CA ALA A 23 -26.33 8.36 -10.44
C ALA A 23 -25.10 7.71 -9.79
N PRO A 24 -23.99 7.50 -10.54
CA PRO A 24 -22.75 7.04 -9.96
C PRO A 24 -22.21 8.16 -9.08
N GLN A 25 -22.57 8.16 -7.80
CA GLN A 25 -21.81 8.92 -6.82
C GLN A 25 -20.45 8.23 -6.73
N PRO A 26 -19.33 8.91 -6.99
CA PRO A 26 -18.03 8.36 -6.67
C PRO A 26 -17.96 8.30 -5.14
N SER A 27 -18.29 7.13 -4.58
CA SER A 27 -17.92 6.78 -3.22
C SER A 27 -16.41 6.93 -3.14
N ARG A 28 -15.99 8.07 -2.59
CA ARG A 28 -14.60 8.39 -2.28
C ARG A 28 -14.05 7.20 -1.50
N ALA A 29 -13.15 6.45 -2.12
CA ALA A 29 -12.48 5.32 -1.49
C ALA A 29 -11.93 5.78 -0.12
N PRO A 30 -12.00 4.93 0.92
CA PRO A 30 -11.37 5.26 2.19
C PRO A 30 -9.90 5.66 1.92
N PRO A 31 -9.36 6.67 2.60
CA PRO A 31 -7.93 6.96 2.50
C PRO A 31 -7.19 5.66 2.80
N ALA A 32 -6.42 5.18 1.83
CA ALA A 32 -5.57 4.02 2.00
C ALA A 32 -4.71 4.28 3.24
N ALA A 33 -4.81 3.37 4.23
CA ALA A 33 -3.92 3.40 5.38
C ALA A 33 -2.47 3.44 4.85
N PRO A 34 -1.58 4.25 5.47
CA PRO A 34 -0.18 4.26 5.08
C PRO A 34 0.35 2.81 5.11
N PRO A 35 1.14 2.38 4.11
CA PRO A 35 1.64 1.01 4.07
C PRO A 35 2.37 0.71 5.39
N PRO A 36 2.08 -0.43 6.04
CA PRO A 36 2.79 -0.83 7.25
C PRO A 36 4.25 -1.06 6.88
N GLY A 37 5.13 -0.22 7.40
CA GLY A 37 6.56 -0.41 7.32
C GLY A 37 7.18 0.00 5.98
N ALA A 38 7.53 1.28 5.87
CA ALA A 38 8.86 1.59 5.35
C ALA A 38 9.90 1.11 6.39
N VAL A 39 10.01 -0.20 6.56
CA VAL A 39 11.22 -0.77 7.13
C VAL A 39 12.28 -0.60 6.04
N PRO A 40 13.37 0.15 6.26
CA PRO A 40 14.50 0.11 5.34
C PRO A 40 15.13 -1.28 5.48
N ALA A 41 14.55 -2.24 4.76
CA ALA A 41 15.12 -3.55 4.53
C ALA A 41 16.15 -3.40 3.42
N GLU A 42 17.40 -3.22 3.87
CA GLU A 42 18.66 -3.45 3.14
C GLU A 42 18.98 -2.40 2.05
N PRO A 43 19.81 -1.38 2.38
CA PRO A 43 21.25 -1.51 2.67
C PRO A 43 21.66 -0.79 3.97
N SER A 44 20.88 -0.96 5.04
CA SER A 44 21.09 -0.20 6.28
C SER A 44 22.51 -0.33 6.83
N TYR A 45 23.16 -1.50 6.76
CA TYR A 45 24.53 -1.64 7.25
C TYR A 45 25.56 -0.88 6.40
N ILE A 46 25.44 -0.88 5.07
CA ILE A 46 26.33 -0.09 4.20
C ILE A 46 26.14 1.41 4.45
N GLY A 47 24.90 1.87 4.54
CA GLY A 47 24.60 3.28 4.84
C GLY A 47 25.07 3.70 6.24
N GLU A 48 25.00 2.82 7.23
CA GLU A 48 25.53 3.08 8.57
C GLU A 48 27.06 3.14 8.55
N LEU A 49 27.72 2.28 7.77
CA LEU A 49 29.19 2.31 7.58
C LEU A 49 29.65 3.60 6.89
N GLU A 50 28.92 4.09 5.89
CA GLU A 50 29.21 5.37 5.23
C GLU A 50 29.05 6.56 6.20
N LYS A 51 27.99 6.56 7.03
CA LYS A 51 27.83 7.56 8.11
C LYS A 51 28.99 7.51 9.09
N LEU A 52 29.36 6.31 9.55
CA LEU A 52 30.47 6.12 10.48
C LEU A 52 31.81 6.58 9.88
N ALA A 53 32.06 6.29 8.61
CA ALA A 53 33.25 6.77 7.90
C ALA A 53 33.26 8.30 7.82
N GLY A 54 32.13 8.93 7.50
CA GLY A 54 31.99 10.38 7.49
C GLY A 54 32.18 11.03 8.88
N LEU A 55 31.78 10.35 9.96
CA LEU A 55 32.03 10.82 11.34
C LEU A 55 33.50 10.69 11.72
N ARG A 56 34.17 9.62 11.29
CA ARG A 56 35.60 9.40 11.51
C ARG A 56 36.45 10.44 10.77
N ASP A 57 36.14 10.69 9.50
CA ASP A 57 36.85 11.69 8.68
C ASP A 57 36.69 13.11 9.24
N LYS A 58 35.58 13.40 9.94
CA LYS A 58 35.37 14.65 10.67
C LYS A 58 36.07 14.68 12.04
N GLY A 59 36.72 13.60 12.46
CA GLY A 59 37.34 13.45 13.78
C GLY A 59 36.34 13.37 14.94
N ILE A 60 35.06 13.09 14.66
CA ILE A 60 34.00 12.99 15.68
C ILE A 60 34.10 11.65 16.42
N ILE A 61 34.48 10.59 15.70
CA ILE A 61 34.78 9.28 16.28
C ILE A 61 36.22 8.89 15.94
N THR A 62 36.84 8.07 16.79
CA THR A 62 38.17 7.51 16.54
C THR A 62 38.08 6.27 15.65
N GLU A 63 39.21 5.87 15.06
CA GLU A 63 39.28 4.63 14.26
C GLU A 63 38.88 3.40 15.10
N GLU A 64 39.19 3.39 16.40
CA GLU A 64 38.80 2.32 17.32
C GLU A 64 37.27 2.20 17.48
N GLU A 65 36.59 3.34 17.68
CA GLU A 65 35.12 3.43 17.76
C GLU A 65 34.44 3.03 16.43
N PHE A 66 35.02 3.43 15.30
CA PHE A 66 34.56 3.05 13.97
C PHE A 66 34.60 1.53 13.78
N GLN A 67 35.73 0.90 14.11
CA GLN A 67 35.91 -0.55 13.97
C GLN A 67 35.00 -1.34 14.92
N ALA A 68 34.81 -0.88 16.15
CA ALA A 68 33.91 -1.51 17.11
C ALA A 68 32.46 -1.52 16.59
N LYS A 69 31.95 -0.37 16.12
CA LYS A 69 30.60 -0.27 15.55
C LYS A 69 30.46 -1.05 14.24
N LYS A 70 31.49 -1.06 13.38
CA LYS A 70 31.50 -1.87 12.16
C LYS A 70 31.36 -3.36 12.45
N LYS A 71 32.11 -3.90 13.41
CA LYS A 71 31.99 -5.31 13.82
C LYS A 71 30.61 -5.62 14.36
N GLN A 72 30.06 -4.74 15.21
CA GLN A 72 28.71 -4.88 15.74
C GLN A 72 27.64 -4.87 14.63
N LEU A 73 27.78 -4.00 13.63
CA LEU A 73 26.89 -3.91 12.46
C LEU A 73 26.98 -5.15 11.55
N LEU A 74 28.16 -5.75 11.42
CA LEU A 74 28.38 -6.98 10.66
C LEU A 74 28.12 -8.27 11.46
N GLY A 75 27.86 -8.18 12.77
CA GLY A 75 27.64 -9.33 13.64
C GLY A 75 28.88 -10.20 13.86
N LEU A 76 30.08 -9.61 13.80
CA LEU A 76 31.38 -10.27 13.93
C LEU A 76 31.93 -10.27 15.36
#